data_AF-A0A662GE42-F1
#
_entry.id   AF-A0A662GE42-F1
#
_cell.length_a   1.000
_cell.length_b   1.000
_cell.length_c   1.000
_cell.angle_alpha   90.00
_cell.angle_beta   90.00
_cell.angle_gamma   90.00
#
_symmetry.space_group_name_H-M   'P 1'
#
loop_
_entity.id
_entity.type
_entity.pdbx_description
1 polymer ?
#
loop_
_entity_poly.entity_id
_entity_poly.type
_entity_poly.pdbx_seq_one_letter_code
_entity_poly.pdbx_strand_id
1 'polypeptide(L)'
;MGLNPTYVSILRNIRGLLYLPPGKWNSDVVSWLRRRYRYRMLGVTPALLSEFSDRLDLLSKPPFKKLVYPSDVLRLFVERVSESIPR
;
A
#
# COMPACT_ATOMS: atom_id res chain seq x y z
N MET A 1 15.12 0.51 22.23
CA MET A 1 15.19 0.94 20.81
C MET A 1 13.82 1.47 20.41
N GLY A 2 13.72 2.75 20.04
CA GLY A 2 12.45 3.37 19.66
C GLY A 2 12.07 3.04 18.22
N LEU A 3 10.78 2.86 17.96
CA LEU A 3 10.25 2.73 16.60
C LEU A 3 10.51 4.02 15.81
N ASN A 4 10.74 3.90 14.50
CA ASN A 4 10.97 5.03 13.60
C ASN A 4 9.77 6.03 13.67
N PRO A 5 10.00 7.34 13.92
CA PRO A 5 8.93 8.33 14.04
C PRO A 5 8.01 8.43 12.82
N THR A 6 8.56 8.24 11.62
CA THR A 6 7.80 8.21 10.36
C THR A 6 6.85 7.01 10.34
N TYR A 7 7.30 5.86 10.81
CA TYR A 7 6.49 4.65 10.92
C TYR A 7 5.34 4.85 11.93
N VAL A 8 5.61 5.46 13.09
CA VAL A 8 4.58 5.77 14.11
C VAL A 8 3.53 6.75 13.58
N SER A 9 3.94 7.79 12.86
CA SER A 9 3.03 8.77 12.24
C SER A 9 2.13 8.13 11.17
N ILE A 10 2.68 7.21 10.38
CA ILE A 10 1.92 6.44 9.39
C ILE A 10 0.86 5.57 10.09
N LEU A 11 1.24 4.81 11.12
CA LEU A 11 0.31 3.93 11.85
C LEU A 11 -0.86 4.69 12.49
N ARG A 12 -0.61 5.89 13.03
CA ARG A 12 -1.66 6.71 13.66
C ARG A 12 -2.69 7.27 12.68
N ASN A 13 -2.33 7.41 11.41
CA ASN A 13 -3.13 8.12 10.41
C ASN A 13 -3.70 7.22 9.30
N ILE A 14 -3.18 6.01 9.15
CA ILE A 14 -3.73 5.00 8.24
C ILE A 14 -5.01 4.42 8.81
N ARG A 15 -6.10 4.52 8.03
CA ARG A 15 -7.40 3.91 8.38
C ARG A 15 -7.72 2.64 7.59
N GLY A 16 -6.86 2.26 6.67
CA GLY A 16 -7.03 1.05 5.89
C GLY A 16 -5.77 0.70 5.10
N LEU A 17 -5.50 -0.59 5.00
CA LEU A 17 -4.52 -1.17 4.11
C LEU A 17 -5.24 -1.62 2.85
N LEU A 18 -4.80 -1.15 1.68
CA LEU A 18 -5.24 -1.70 0.41
C LEU A 18 -4.43 -2.96 0.13
N TYR A 19 -5.10 -4.09 0.29
CA TYR A 19 -4.67 -5.39 -0.16
C TYR A 19 -5.80 -5.91 -1.04
N LEU A 20 -5.78 -5.63 -2.35
CA LEU A 20 -6.71 -6.30 -3.26
C LEU A 20 -5.96 -7.41 -3.98
N PRO A 21 -6.66 -8.51 -4.31
CA PRO A 21 -6.10 -9.58 -5.13
C PRO A 21 -5.67 -9.05 -6.51
N PRO A 22 -4.68 -9.70 -7.15
CA PRO A 22 -4.34 -9.45 -8.55
C PRO A 22 -5.59 -9.57 -9.42
N GLY A 23 -5.86 -8.59 -10.29
CA GLY A 23 -7.08 -8.53 -11.11
C GLY A 23 -7.45 -7.12 -11.54
N LYS A 24 -8.47 -6.97 -12.41
CA LYS A 24 -8.86 -5.68 -13.04
C LYS A 24 -9.32 -4.63 -12.02
N TRP A 25 -8.39 -3.83 -11.49
CA TRP A 25 -8.79 -2.57 -10.87
C TRP A 25 -9.19 -1.61 -11.98
N ASN A 26 -10.45 -1.16 -11.95
CA ASN A 26 -10.86 -0.07 -12.82
C ASN A 26 -10.58 1.29 -12.15
N SER A 27 -10.48 2.33 -12.97
CA SER A 27 -10.36 3.71 -12.53
C SER A 27 -11.49 4.16 -11.60
N ASP A 28 -12.65 3.51 -11.70
CA ASP A 28 -13.84 3.86 -10.93
C ASP A 28 -13.71 3.45 -9.46
N VAL A 29 -13.15 2.26 -9.18
CA VAL A 29 -12.85 1.79 -7.82
C VAL A 29 -11.83 2.71 -7.17
N VAL A 30 -10.76 3.08 -7.88
CA VAL A 30 -9.74 4.01 -7.37
C VAL A 30 -10.35 5.39 -7.09
N SER A 31 -11.20 5.87 -7.98
CA SER A 31 -11.91 7.15 -7.82
C SER A 31 -12.90 7.12 -6.65
N TRP A 32 -13.57 5.99 -6.43
CA TRP A 32 -14.46 5.79 -5.28
C TRP A 32 -13.67 5.78 -3.97
N LEU A 33 -12.54 5.06 -3.93
CA LEU A 33 -11.65 5.04 -2.75
C LEU A 33 -11.16 6.45 -2.41
N ARG A 34 -10.72 7.21 -3.41
CA ARG A 34 -10.26 8.59 -3.24
C ARG A 34 -11.34 9.51 -2.67
N ARG A 35 -12.60 9.34 -3.10
CA ARG A 35 -13.75 10.07 -2.55
C ARG A 35 -14.08 9.64 -1.12
N ARG A 36 -14.15 8.33 -0.87
CA ARG A 36 -14.51 7.78 0.45
C ARG A 36 -13.50 8.12 1.54
N TYR A 37 -12.21 8.11 1.22
CA TYR A 37 -11.14 8.31 2.19
C TYR A 37 -10.47 9.69 2.08
N ARG A 38 -11.15 10.68 1.51
CA ARG A 38 -10.64 12.04 1.24
C ARG A 38 -9.88 12.70 2.40
N TYR A 39 -10.29 12.42 3.65
CA TYR A 39 -9.72 13.02 4.87
C TYR A 39 -8.91 12.05 5.73
N ARG A 40 -8.48 10.91 5.17
CA ARG A 40 -7.75 9.84 5.86
C ARG A 40 -6.60 9.34 4.98
N MET A 41 -5.66 8.59 5.56
CA MET A 41 -4.61 7.93 4.79
C MET A 41 -4.99 6.47 4.53
N LEU A 42 -4.76 6.03 3.29
CA LEU A 42 -4.84 4.63 2.88
C LEU A 42 -3.44 4.13 2.55
N GLY A 43 -3.02 3.05 3.20
CA GLY A 43 -1.75 2.41 2.91
C GLY A 43 -1.83 1.59 1.63
N VAL A 44 -0.88 1.75 0.72
CA VAL A 44 -0.75 0.99 -0.52
C VAL A 44 0.55 0.18 -0.45
N THR A 45 0.47 -1.14 -0.65
CA THR A 45 1.64 -2.03 -0.59
C THR A 45 2.55 -1.85 -1.81
N PRO A 46 3.87 -2.13 -1.68
CA PRO A 46 4.78 -2.12 -2.83
C PRO A 46 4.36 -3.08 -3.95
N ALA A 47 3.87 -4.28 -3.60
CA ALA A 47 3.40 -5.28 -4.56
C ALA A 47 2.23 -4.75 -5.40
N LEU A 48 1.30 -4.03 -4.76
CA LEU A 48 0.19 -3.42 -5.47
C LEU A 48 0.67 -2.33 -6.44
N LEU A 49 1.65 -1.50 -6.04
CA LEU A 49 2.20 -0.49 -6.96
C LEU A 49 2.91 -1.11 -8.17
N SER A 50 3.57 -2.26 -8.03
CA SER A 50 4.20 -2.94 -9.17
C SER A 50 3.21 -3.48 -10.19
N GLU A 51 2.02 -3.89 -9.77
CA GLU A 51 0.97 -4.37 -10.68
C GLU A 51 0.23 -3.24 -11.42
N PHE A 52 0.30 -2.01 -10.91
CA PHE A 52 -0.43 -0.84 -11.42
C PHE A 52 0.51 0.27 -11.95
N SER A 53 1.63 -0.10 -12.58
CA SER A 53 2.61 0.83 -13.14
C SER A 53 1.98 1.92 -14.01
N ASP A 54 0.96 1.55 -14.78
CA ASP A 54 0.33 2.41 -15.80
C ASP A 54 -0.69 3.41 -15.21
N ARG A 55 -0.96 3.30 -13.90
CA ARG A 55 -1.93 4.13 -13.14
C ARG A 55 -1.32 4.65 -11.83
N LEU A 56 0.01 4.68 -11.73
CA LEU A 56 0.74 5.21 -10.58
C LEU A 56 0.39 6.68 -10.29
N ASP A 57 -0.03 7.43 -11.30
CA ASP A 57 -0.52 8.80 -11.17
C ASP A 57 -1.79 8.92 -10.30
N LEU A 58 -2.62 7.88 -10.27
CA LEU A 58 -3.83 7.83 -9.44
C LEU A 58 -3.52 7.45 -7.99
N LEU A 59 -2.55 6.57 -7.78
CA LEU A 59 -2.13 6.07 -6.47
C LEU A 59 -1.02 6.92 -5.82
N SER A 60 -0.43 7.86 -6.55
CA SER A 60 0.57 8.81 -6.02
C SER A 60 -0.06 10.02 -5.33
N LYS A 61 -1.36 10.24 -5.52
CA LYS A 61 -2.10 11.36 -4.94
C LYS A 61 -2.79 10.97 -3.62
N PRO A 62 -3.04 11.91 -2.70
CA PRO A 62 -3.86 11.67 -1.52
C PRO A 62 -5.23 11.06 -1.91
N PRO A 63 -5.76 10.10 -1.13
CA PRO A 63 -5.36 9.69 0.23
C PRO A 63 -4.30 8.59 0.31
N PHE A 64 -3.75 8.15 -0.82
CA PHE A 64 -2.89 6.97 -0.87
C PHE A 64 -1.48 7.28 -0.37
N LYS A 65 -0.96 6.41 0.49
CA LYS A 65 0.41 6.47 0.99
C LYS A 65 1.10 5.14 0.73
N LYS A 66 2.20 5.20 -0.03
CA LYS A 66 3.08 4.05 -0.21
C LYS A 66 3.58 3.59 1.15
N LEU A 67 3.32 2.32 1.45
CA LEU A 67 3.84 1.66 2.62
C LEU A 67 5.28 1.20 2.39
N VAL A 68 6.02 1.17 3.49
CA VAL A 68 7.37 0.62 3.56
C VAL A 68 7.41 -0.44 4.63
N TYR A 69 8.26 -1.44 4.45
CA TYR A 69 8.48 -2.42 5.50
C TYR A 69 9.14 -1.75 6.72
N PRO A 70 8.81 -2.17 7.95
CA PRO A 70 9.39 -1.58 9.15
C PRO A 70 10.88 -1.90 9.31
N SER A 71 11.37 -2.94 8.64
CA SER A 71 12.75 -3.39 8.64
C SER A 71 13.08 -4.20 7.39
N ASP A 72 14.37 -4.32 7.06
CA ASP A 72 14.84 -5.18 5.96
C ASP A 72 14.57 -6.66 6.22
N VAL A 73 14.60 -7.09 7.48
CA VAL A 73 14.29 -8.48 7.85
C VAL A 73 12.87 -8.86 7.42
N LEU A 74 11.89 -7.99 7.68
CA LEU A 74 10.50 -8.23 7.27
C LEU A 74 10.34 -8.16 5.76
N ARG A 75 11.06 -7.26 5.09
CA ARG A 75 11.07 -7.18 3.62
C ARG A 75 11.57 -8.50 3.02
N LEU A 76 12.74 -8.98 3.44
CA LEU A 76 13.36 -10.22 2.96
C LEU A 76 12.49 -11.45 3.27
N PHE A 77 11.86 -11.49 4.44
CA PHE A 77 10.93 -12.56 4.81
C PHE A 77 9.73 -12.63 3.85
N VAL A 78 9.11 -11.49 3.55
CA VAL A 78 7.97 -11.44 2.63
C VAL A 78 8.39 -11.83 1.21
N GLU A 79 9.55 -11.37 0.74
CA GLU A 79 10.12 -11.77 -0.55
C GLU A 79 10.27 -13.31 -0.62
N ARG A 80 10.86 -13.92 0.41
CA ARG A 80 11.06 -15.38 0.48
C ARG A 80 9.77 -16.17 0.53
N VAL A 81 8.78 -15.71 1.30
CA VAL A 81 7.47 -16.38 1.38
C VAL A 81 6.72 -16.26 0.06
N SER A 82 6.79 -15.10 -0.61
CA SER A 82 6.10 -14.87 -1.88
C SER A 82 6.60 -15.79 -3.00
N GLU A 83 7.87 -16.17 -3.00
CA GLU A 83 8.43 -17.16 -3.94
C GLU A 83 7.83 -18.57 -3.78
N SER A 84 7.39 -18.90 -2.58
CA SER A 84 6.85 -20.23 -2.25
C SER A 84 5.35 -20.38 -2.52
N ILE A 85 4.65 -19.27 -2.81
CA ILE A 85 3.22 -19.27 -3.08
C ILE A 85 3.01 -19.53 -4.58
N PRO A 86 2.30 -20.61 -4.98
CA PRO A 86 1.95 -20.84 -6.38
C PRO A 86 1.05 -19.69 -6.89
N ARG A 87 1.38 -19.15 -8.06
CA ARG A 87 0.64 -18.05 -8.72
C ARG A 87 -0.58 -18.55 -9.47
#